data_AF-A0A816G298-F1
#
_entry.id   AF-A0A816G298-F1
#
_cell.length_a   1.000
_cell.length_b   1.000
_cell.length_c   1.000
_cell.angle_alpha   90.00
_cell.angle_beta   90.00
_cell.angle_gamma   90.00
#
_symmetry.space_group_name_H-M   'P 1'
#
loop_
_entity.id
_entity.type
_entity.pdbx_description
1 polymer ?
#
loop_
_entity_poly.entity_id
_entity_poly.type
_entity_poly.pdbx_seq_one_letter_code
_entity_poly.pdbx_strand_id
1 'polypeptide(L)'
;MLTEDFASKRMVTAINSFSLHWADILVLVVYFAIVIGFGVWSSCKNRGSVEGYFLAGRSMSFLPVGASLFASNIGSGHFIGLAGSGASNGIGVAGFELNASYVLIILGWVFLPVYIKADVYTMPEFLKKRFGGDRIRFYQTILALILSIFTKISVDLYSGAIFLNQALGWNMYVSVIALVALAALFTIGG
;
A
#
# COMPACT_ATOMS: atom_id res chain seq x y z
N MET A 1 3.45 -32.75 36.03
CA MET A 1 3.76 -33.62 34.87
C MET A 1 2.56 -33.88 33.95
N LEU A 2 1.29 -33.79 34.41
CA LEU A 2 0.10 -33.97 33.56
C LEU A 2 -0.49 -32.68 32.96
N THR A 3 0.05 -31.50 33.29
CA THR A 3 -0.46 -30.19 32.83
C THR A 3 0.20 -29.67 31.56
N GLU A 4 1.44 -30.08 31.26
CA GLU A 4 2.17 -29.65 30.06
C GLU A 4 1.71 -30.36 28.78
N ASP A 5 1.24 -31.60 28.88
CA ASP A 5 0.75 -32.39 27.72
C ASP A 5 -0.59 -31.86 27.17
N PHE A 6 -1.43 -31.27 28.03
CA PHE A 6 -2.69 -30.62 27.62
C PHE A 6 -2.48 -29.27 26.92
N ALA A 7 -1.45 -28.51 27.32
CA ALA A 7 -1.09 -27.26 26.66
C ALA A 7 -0.50 -27.53 25.27
N SER A 8 0.39 -28.53 25.16
CA SER A 8 0.97 -28.97 23.88
C SER A 8 -0.10 -29.50 22.90
N LYS A 9 -1.03 -30.35 23.36
CA LYS A 9 -2.13 -30.85 22.52
C LYS A 9 -3.10 -29.76 22.06
N ARG A 10 -3.38 -28.74 22.88
CA ARG A 10 -4.19 -27.58 22.46
C ARG A 10 -3.46 -26.66 21.48
N MET A 11 -2.14 -26.49 21.64
CA MET A 11 -1.31 -25.77 20.68
C MET A 11 -1.27 -26.49 19.33
N VAL A 12 -1.07 -27.81 19.32
CA VAL A 12 -1.07 -28.64 18.09
C VAL A 12 -2.45 -28.72 17.44
N THR A 13 -3.53 -28.75 18.23
CA THR A 13 -4.91 -28.73 17.69
C THR A 13 -5.28 -27.36 17.09
N ALA A 14 -4.78 -26.25 17.65
CA ALA A 14 -4.94 -24.91 17.07
C ALA A 14 -4.18 -24.74 15.74
N ILE A 15 -3.07 -25.46 15.57
CA ILE A 15 -2.32 -25.49 14.30
C ILE A 15 -3.08 -26.31 13.24
N ASN A 16 -3.79 -27.38 13.63
CA ASN A 16 -4.57 -28.22 12.70
C ASN A 16 -5.95 -27.64 12.30
N SER A 17 -6.46 -26.63 13.00
CA SER A 17 -7.73 -25.96 12.64
C SER A 17 -7.62 -24.96 11.48
N PHE A 18 -6.42 -24.72 10.93
CA PHE A 18 -6.22 -23.98 9.68
C PHE A 18 -6.41 -24.86 8.44
N SER A 19 -7.35 -25.81 8.48
CA SER A 19 -7.84 -26.42 7.24
C SER A 19 -8.71 -25.38 6.55
N LEU A 20 -8.11 -24.61 5.63
CA LEU A 20 -8.82 -23.69 4.72
C LEU A 20 -10.10 -24.37 4.27
N HIS A 21 -11.24 -23.83 4.69
CA HIS A 21 -12.51 -24.35 4.24
C HIS A 21 -12.57 -24.10 2.72
N TRP A 22 -13.18 -25.00 1.95
CA TRP A 22 -13.33 -24.81 0.51
C TRP A 22 -13.98 -23.45 0.17
N ALA A 23 -14.79 -22.91 1.09
CA ALA A 23 -15.37 -21.57 1.02
C ALA A 23 -14.29 -20.46 1.07
N ASP A 24 -13.26 -20.59 1.91
CA ASP A 24 -12.18 -19.59 2.02
C ASP A 24 -11.34 -19.55 0.74
N ILE A 25 -11.06 -20.73 0.17
CA ILE A 25 -10.35 -20.86 -1.11
C ILE A 25 -11.19 -20.26 -2.24
N LEU A 26 -12.49 -20.51 -2.25
CA LEU A 26 -13.41 -19.95 -3.25
C LEU A 26 -13.47 -18.43 -3.17
N VAL A 27 -13.58 -17.86 -1.97
CA VAL A 27 -13.56 -16.40 -1.77
C VAL A 27 -12.22 -15.81 -2.22
N LEU A 28 -11.09 -16.47 -1.91
CA LEU A 28 -9.76 -16.04 -2.34
C LEU A 28 -9.64 -16.01 -3.87
N VAL A 29 -10.05 -17.08 -4.55
CA VAL A 29 -9.98 -17.19 -6.01
C VAL A 29 -10.89 -16.17 -6.68
N VAL A 30 -12.12 -15.99 -6.17
CA VAL A 30 -13.06 -14.98 -6.69
C VAL A 30 -12.49 -13.57 -6.50
N TYR A 31 -11.90 -13.29 -5.34
CA TYR A 31 -11.25 -12.00 -5.07
C TYR A 31 -10.11 -11.73 -6.06
N PHE A 32 -9.18 -12.68 -6.25
CA PHE A 32 -8.10 -12.52 -7.24
C PHE A 32 -8.63 -12.38 -8.66
N ALA A 33 -9.67 -13.13 -9.04
CA ALA A 33 -10.29 -13.05 -10.36
C ALA A 33 -10.94 -11.67 -10.60
N ILE A 34 -11.63 -11.11 -9.61
CA ILE A 34 -12.21 -9.77 -9.69
C ILE A 34 -11.11 -8.71 -9.79
N VAL A 35 -10.05 -8.80 -8.97
CA VAL A 35 -8.94 -7.82 -8.98
C VAL A 35 -8.19 -7.86 -10.31
N ILE A 36 -7.84 -9.05 -10.82
CA ILE A 36 -7.20 -9.21 -12.13
C ILE A 36 -8.15 -8.74 -13.24
N GLY A 37 -9.42 -9.13 -13.20
CA GLY A 37 -10.43 -8.73 -14.18
C GLY A 37 -10.63 -7.21 -14.22
N PHE A 38 -10.69 -6.55 -13.06
CA PHE A 38 -10.80 -5.11 -12.96
C PHE A 38 -9.51 -4.40 -13.41
N GLY A 39 -8.34 -4.96 -13.07
CA GLY A 39 -7.05 -4.45 -13.52
C GLY A 39 -6.88 -4.51 -15.05
N VAL A 40 -7.19 -5.65 -15.66
CA VAL A 40 -7.18 -5.84 -17.11
C VAL A 40 -8.23 -4.96 -17.78
N TRP A 41 -9.45 -4.90 -17.24
CA TRP A 41 -10.50 -4.01 -17.75
C TRP A 41 -10.09 -2.54 -17.69
N SER A 42 -9.48 -2.11 -16.59
CA SER A 42 -8.97 -0.73 -16.44
C SER A 42 -7.84 -0.44 -17.41
N SER A 43 -6.86 -1.33 -17.58
CA SER A 43 -5.76 -1.16 -18.54
C SER A 43 -6.26 -1.16 -20.00
N CYS A 44 -7.19 -2.07 -20.35
CA CYS A 44 -7.80 -2.10 -21.68
C CYS A 44 -8.66 -0.86 -21.98
N LYS A 45 -9.37 -0.33 -20.98
CA LYS A 45 -10.20 0.88 -21.13
C LYS A 45 -9.36 2.16 -21.25
N ASN A 46 -8.14 2.18 -20.69
CA ASN A 46 -7.24 3.34 -20.72
C ASN A 46 -6.47 3.53 -22.04
N ARG A 47 -6.66 2.67 -23.05
CA ARG A 47 -6.06 2.86 -24.38
C ARG A 47 -6.79 3.89 -25.25
N GLY A 48 -7.94 4.41 -24.80
CA GLY A 48 -8.76 5.37 -25.54
C GLY A 48 -8.78 6.77 -24.91
N SER A 49 -8.02 7.68 -25.51
CA SER A 49 -8.09 9.14 -25.36
C SER A 49 -7.45 9.78 -24.11
N VAL A 50 -6.30 10.41 -24.37
CA VAL A 50 -5.55 11.32 -23.50
C VAL A 50 -6.42 12.50 -23.03
N GLU A 51 -7.48 12.86 -23.78
CA GLU A 51 -8.41 13.93 -23.38
C GLU A 51 -9.28 13.54 -22.17
N GLY A 52 -9.69 12.28 -22.00
CA GLY A 52 -10.53 11.88 -20.85
C GLY A 52 -9.79 11.93 -19.51
N TYR A 53 -8.49 11.64 -19.53
CA TYR A 53 -7.61 11.68 -18.35
C TYR A 53 -7.33 13.13 -17.90
N PHE A 54 -7.30 14.08 -18.84
CA PHE A 54 -7.07 15.51 -18.58
C PHE A 54 -8.37 16.33 -18.40
N LEU A 55 -9.49 16.01 -19.08
CA LEU A 55 -10.76 16.73 -18.93
C LEU A 55 -11.54 16.39 -17.67
N ALA A 56 -11.25 15.26 -17.00
CA ALA A 56 -11.70 15.03 -15.62
C ALA A 56 -11.07 16.03 -14.62
N GLY A 57 -10.02 16.76 -15.03
CA GLY A 57 -9.29 17.71 -14.20
C GLY A 57 -10.00 19.03 -13.90
N ARG A 58 -11.12 19.37 -14.56
CA ARG A 58 -11.84 20.62 -14.31
C ARG A 58 -12.98 20.52 -13.28
N SER A 59 -13.39 19.31 -12.89
CA SER A 59 -14.50 19.09 -11.95
C SER A 59 -14.33 17.86 -11.05
N MET A 60 -13.08 17.44 -10.78
CA MET A 60 -12.84 16.44 -9.75
C MET A 60 -13.37 16.97 -8.41
N SER A 61 -14.44 16.34 -7.94
CA SER A 61 -15.01 16.64 -6.63
C SER A 61 -13.98 16.36 -5.53
N PHE A 62 -14.07 17.08 -4.42
CA PHE A 62 -13.18 16.91 -3.26
C PHE A 62 -13.10 15.44 -2.78
N LEU A 63 -14.19 14.69 -2.93
CA LEU A 63 -14.30 13.32 -2.43
C LEU A 63 -13.37 12.32 -3.17
N PRO A 64 -13.39 12.18 -4.52
CA PRO A 64 -12.42 11.36 -5.24
C PRO A 64 -10.95 11.73 -4.99
N VAL A 65 -10.65 13.03 -4.87
CA VAL A 65 -9.28 13.51 -4.61
C VAL A 65 -8.81 13.07 -3.23
N GLY A 66 -9.65 13.24 -2.20
CA GLY A 66 -9.37 12.78 -0.84
C GLY A 66 -9.22 11.26 -0.77
N ALA A 67 -10.10 10.51 -1.45
CA ALA A 67 -10.03 9.05 -1.51
C ALA A 67 -8.73 8.54 -2.17
N SER A 68 -8.28 9.17 -3.26
CA SER A 68 -7.03 8.81 -3.93
C SER A 68 -5.79 9.12 -3.09
N LEU A 69 -5.77 10.29 -2.44
CA LEU A 69 -4.70 10.66 -1.49
C LEU A 69 -4.63 9.67 -0.33
N PHE A 70 -5.79 9.31 0.23
CA PHE A 70 -5.88 8.34 1.32
C PHE A 70 -5.43 6.94 0.87
N ALA A 71 -5.91 6.46 -0.27
CA ALA A 71 -5.52 5.19 -0.86
C ALA A 71 -4.02 5.12 -1.20
N SER A 72 -3.41 6.25 -1.58
CA SER A 72 -1.98 6.33 -1.86
C SER A 72 -1.11 6.31 -0.59
N ASN A 73 -1.67 6.69 0.56
CA ASN A 73 -0.98 6.69 1.84
C ASN A 73 -1.10 5.33 2.54
N ILE A 74 -2.23 4.64 2.38
CA ILE A 74 -2.50 3.38 3.06
C ILE A 74 -2.13 2.19 2.17
N GLY A 75 -1.04 1.52 2.53
CA GLY A 75 -0.58 0.28 1.90
C GLY A 75 -0.78 -0.96 2.77
N SER A 76 -0.47 -2.13 2.22
CA SER A 76 -0.49 -3.42 2.94
C SER A 76 0.40 -3.40 4.19
N GLY A 77 1.57 -2.75 4.10
CA GLY A 77 2.46 -2.56 5.24
C GLY A 77 1.87 -1.72 6.37
N HIS A 78 0.93 -0.82 6.07
CA HIS A 78 0.25 -0.03 7.09
C HIS A 78 -0.66 -0.92 7.94
N PHE A 79 -1.42 -1.82 7.32
CA PHE A 79 -2.30 -2.74 8.04
C PHE A 79 -1.53 -3.72 8.92
N ILE A 80 -0.51 -4.38 8.37
CA ILE A 80 0.26 -5.38 9.12
C ILE A 80 1.17 -4.70 10.16
N GLY A 81 1.77 -3.57 9.81
CA GLY A 81 2.62 -2.79 10.71
C GLY A 81 1.86 -2.17 11.89
N LEU A 82 0.68 -1.56 11.64
CA LEU A 82 -0.15 -1.02 12.71
C LEU A 82 -0.81 -2.13 13.54
N ALA A 83 -1.23 -3.24 12.93
CA ALA A 83 -1.76 -4.39 13.68
C ALA A 83 -0.69 -4.98 14.61
N GLY A 84 0.55 -5.14 14.13
CA GLY A 84 1.67 -5.61 14.94
C GLY A 84 2.08 -4.61 16.04
N SER A 85 2.11 -3.32 15.71
CA SER A 85 2.43 -2.26 16.68
C SER A 85 1.32 -2.05 17.71
N GLY A 86 0.05 -2.23 17.31
CA GLY A 86 -1.11 -2.19 18.20
C GLY A 86 -1.19 -3.40 19.13
N ALA A 87 -0.77 -4.58 18.67
CA ALA A 87 -0.67 -5.77 19.51
C ALA A 87 0.41 -5.63 20.60
N SER A 88 1.51 -4.92 20.32
CA SER A 88 2.62 -4.72 21.26
C SER A 88 2.48 -3.47 22.13
N ASN A 89 2.04 -2.34 21.57
CA ASN A 89 1.98 -1.04 22.23
C ASN A 89 0.55 -0.54 22.52
N GLY A 90 -0.48 -1.32 22.20
CA GLY A 90 -1.88 -0.99 22.47
C GLY A 90 -2.45 0.14 21.60
N ILE A 91 -3.49 0.82 22.11
CA ILE A 91 -4.27 1.86 21.40
C ILE A 91 -3.44 3.14 21.14
N GLY A 92 -2.25 3.29 21.73
CA GLY A 92 -1.37 4.45 21.52
C GLY A 92 -1.03 4.71 20.06
N VAL A 93 -0.97 3.64 19.24
CA VAL A 93 -0.75 3.73 17.79
C VAL A 93 -1.90 4.44 17.07
N ALA A 94 -3.15 4.30 17.55
CA ALA A 94 -4.29 5.02 16.98
C ALA A 94 -4.19 6.54 17.22
N GLY A 95 -3.55 6.96 18.32
CA GLY A 95 -3.27 8.38 18.57
C GLY A 95 -2.35 9.00 17.52
N PHE A 96 -1.40 8.23 16.97
CA PHE A 96 -0.54 8.69 15.88
C PHE A 96 -1.34 8.97 14.60
N GLU A 97 -2.23 8.05 14.21
CA GLU A 97 -3.08 8.19 13.01
C GLU A 97 -4.04 9.38 13.11
N LEU A 98 -4.64 9.59 14.29
CA LEU A 98 -5.53 10.73 14.52
C LEU A 98 -4.77 12.05 14.42
N ASN A 99 -3.59 12.14 15.02
CA ASN A 99 -2.74 13.33 14.90
C ASN A 99 -2.28 13.57 13.45
N ALA A 100 -1.90 12.52 12.72
CA ALA A 100 -1.53 12.61 11.32
C ALA A 100 -2.67 13.18 10.45
N SER A 101 -3.91 12.76 10.72
CA SER A 101 -5.10 13.25 10.02
C SER A 101 -5.31 14.76 10.21
N TYR A 102 -5.13 15.28 11.43
CA TYR A 102 -5.21 16.71 11.71
C TYR A 102 -4.11 17.50 11.00
N VAL A 103 -2.87 17.01 11.04
CA VAL A 103 -1.73 17.65 10.36
C VAL A 103 -1.95 17.67 8.85
N LEU A 104 -2.51 16.60 8.27
CA LEU A 104 -2.83 16.54 6.83
C LEU A 104 -3.85 17.60 6.40
N ILE A 105 -4.88 17.86 7.21
CA ILE A 105 -5.86 18.92 6.91
C ILE A 105 -5.19 20.30 6.90
N ILE A 106 -4.35 20.57 7.90
CA ILE A 106 -3.60 21.83 8.01
C ILE A 106 -2.62 21.98 6.84
N LEU A 107 -1.89 20.90 6.53
CA LEU A 107 -0.97 20.85 5.40
C LEU A 107 -1.71 21.13 4.08
N GLY A 108 -2.86 20.49 3.87
CA GLY A 108 -3.71 20.72 2.71
C GLY A 108 -4.09 22.19 2.57
N TRP A 109 -4.60 22.82 3.64
CA TRP A 109 -5.09 24.19 3.53
C TRP A 109 -3.96 25.23 3.36
N VAL A 110 -2.79 25.00 3.95
CA VAL A 110 -1.64 25.91 3.88
C VAL A 110 -0.81 25.71 2.62
N PHE A 111 -0.52 24.46 2.25
CA PHE A 111 0.40 24.15 1.16
C PHE A 111 -0.28 24.06 -0.20
N LEU A 112 -1.56 23.64 -0.28
CA LEU A 112 -2.29 23.59 -1.54
C LEU A 112 -2.33 24.94 -2.27
N PRO A 113 -2.68 26.09 -1.65
CA PRO A 113 -2.67 27.37 -2.35
C PRO A 113 -1.25 27.81 -2.77
N VAL A 114 -0.22 27.37 -2.04
CA VAL A 114 1.18 27.65 -2.38
C VAL A 114 1.61 26.85 -3.60
N TYR A 115 1.25 25.56 -3.69
CA TYR A 115 1.58 24.72 -4.85
C TYR A 115 0.89 25.19 -6.13
N ILE A 116 -0.40 25.57 -6.04
CA ILE A 116 -1.15 26.10 -7.19
C ILE A 116 -0.53 27.41 -7.70
N LYS A 117 -0.12 28.31 -6.80
CA LYS A 117 0.55 29.57 -7.18
C LYS A 117 1.97 29.37 -7.70
N ALA A 118 2.66 28.33 -7.24
CA ALA A 118 4.01 28.01 -7.68
C ALA A 118 4.04 27.34 -9.07
N ASP A 119 2.90 26.85 -9.59
CA ASP A 119 2.79 26.08 -10.83
C ASP A 119 3.82 24.93 -10.88
N VAL A 120 3.74 24.07 -9.87
CA VAL A 120 4.64 22.93 -9.70
C VAL A 120 3.84 21.66 -9.46
N TYR A 121 4.20 20.60 -10.18
CA TYR A 121 3.51 19.31 -10.14
C TYR A 121 4.23 18.27 -9.27
N THR A 122 5.52 18.47 -8.98
CA THR A 122 6.32 17.50 -8.21
C THR A 122 7.02 18.16 -7.01
N MET A 123 7.11 17.43 -5.89
CA MET A 123 7.76 17.94 -4.68
C MET A 123 9.23 18.35 -4.91
N PRO A 124 10.06 17.58 -5.66
CA PRO A 124 11.44 17.99 -5.96
C PRO A 124 11.54 19.26 -6.83
N GLU A 125 10.56 19.49 -7.70
CA GLU A 125 10.50 20.69 -8.54
C GLU A 125 10.11 21.93 -7.72
N PHE A 126 9.32 21.76 -6.65
CA PHE A 126 8.96 22.87 -5.75
C PHE A 126 10.19 23.35 -5.00
N LEU A 127 10.99 22.40 -4.53
CA LEU A 127 12.28 22.69 -3.90
C LEU A 127 13.27 23.32 -4.89
N LYS A 128 13.26 22.93 -6.18
CA LYS A 128 14.06 23.60 -7.21
C LYS A 128 13.70 25.08 -7.36
N LYS A 129 12.41 25.39 -7.50
CA LYS A 129 11.94 26.78 -7.71
C LYS A 129 12.18 27.67 -6.49
N ARG A 130 12.19 27.08 -5.28
CA ARG A 130 12.46 27.80 -4.02
C ARG A 130 13.94 27.97 -3.68
N PHE A 131 14.78 26.96 -3.95
CA PHE A 131 16.20 26.94 -3.54
C PHE A 131 17.21 27.10 -4.69
N GLY A 132 16.75 27.23 -5.94
CA GLY A 132 17.57 27.71 -7.06
C GLY A 132 18.67 26.77 -7.57
N GLY A 133 18.63 25.47 -7.26
CA GLY A 133 19.69 24.53 -7.64
C GLY A 133 19.18 23.27 -8.35
N ASP A 134 19.57 23.09 -9.62
CA ASP A 134 19.30 21.83 -10.36
C ASP A 134 19.94 20.60 -9.72
N ARG A 135 21.09 20.78 -9.06
CA ARG A 135 21.79 19.72 -8.33
C ARG A 135 20.94 19.17 -7.17
N ILE A 136 20.27 20.05 -6.43
CA ILE A 136 19.46 19.68 -5.25
C ILE A 136 18.25 18.84 -5.68
N ARG A 137 17.62 19.16 -6.81
CA ARG A 137 16.52 18.34 -7.39
C ARG A 137 16.99 16.94 -7.74
N PHE A 138 18.16 16.83 -8.36
CA PHE A 138 18.71 15.54 -8.75
C PHE A 138 18.99 14.67 -7.52
N TYR A 139 19.62 15.23 -6.49
CA TYR A 139 19.84 14.53 -5.22
C TYR A 139 18.52 14.13 -4.53
N GLN A 140 17.54 15.03 -4.44
CA GLN A 140 16.24 14.73 -3.80
C GLN A 140 15.44 13.68 -4.58
N THR A 141 15.43 13.76 -5.91
CA THR A 141 14.74 12.77 -6.75
C THR A 141 15.38 11.39 -6.64
N ILE A 142 16.72 11.32 -6.70
CA ILE A 142 17.44 10.06 -6.54
C ILE A 142 17.23 9.50 -5.15
N LEU A 143 17.36 10.33 -4.11
CA LEU A 143 17.15 9.89 -2.74
C LEU A 143 15.72 9.38 -2.53
N ALA A 144 14.71 10.09 -3.04
CA ALA A 144 13.31 9.67 -2.98
C ALA A 144 13.06 8.37 -3.75
N LEU A 145 13.70 8.18 -4.92
CA LEU A 145 13.62 6.94 -5.69
C LEU A 145 14.25 5.77 -4.93
N ILE A 146 15.47 5.94 -4.43
CA ILE A 146 16.18 4.92 -3.66
C ILE A 146 15.35 4.56 -2.42
N LEU A 147 14.90 5.53 -1.63
CA LEU A 147 14.07 5.27 -0.44
C LEU A 147 12.73 4.60 -0.79
N SER A 148 12.11 4.97 -1.92
CA SER A 148 10.86 4.33 -2.33
C SER A 148 11.09 2.87 -2.73
N ILE A 149 12.16 2.58 -3.46
CA ILE A 149 12.51 1.22 -3.87
C ILE A 149 12.90 0.37 -2.66
N PHE A 150 13.80 0.86 -1.82
CA PHE A 150 14.31 0.07 -0.69
C PHE A 150 13.30 -0.04 0.46
N THR A 151 12.57 1.02 0.77
CA THR A 151 11.69 1.02 1.94
C THR A 151 10.27 0.60 1.56
N LYS A 152 9.62 1.27 0.61
CA LYS A 152 8.20 0.97 0.30
C LYS A 152 8.02 -0.40 -0.31
N ILE A 153 8.76 -0.71 -1.38
CA ILE A 153 8.62 -2.01 -2.06
C ILE A 153 8.97 -3.16 -1.11
N SER A 154 10.03 -3.02 -0.30
CA SER A 154 10.42 -4.07 0.66
C SER A 154 9.38 -4.27 1.75
N VAL A 155 8.82 -3.19 2.32
CA VAL A 155 7.77 -3.29 3.33
C VAL A 155 6.52 -3.93 2.75
N ASP A 156 6.10 -3.53 1.54
CA ASP A 156 4.92 -4.10 0.89
C ASP A 156 5.11 -5.58 0.54
N LEU A 157 6.30 -5.96 0.07
CA LEU A 157 6.64 -7.34 -0.26
C LEU A 157 6.74 -8.23 0.99
N TYR A 158 7.38 -7.74 2.04
CA TYR A 158 7.49 -8.43 3.33
C TYR A 158 6.13 -8.63 3.99
N SER A 159 5.34 -7.57 4.02
CA SER A 159 3.96 -7.58 4.52
C SER A 159 3.11 -8.59 3.73
N GLY A 160 3.20 -8.59 2.40
CA GLY A 160 2.51 -9.56 1.56
C GLY A 160 2.97 -10.99 1.80
N ALA A 161 4.27 -11.21 2.00
CA ALA A 161 4.83 -12.54 2.25
C ALA A 161 4.38 -13.13 3.59
N ILE A 162 4.33 -12.32 4.65
CA ILE A 162 3.75 -12.74 5.94
C ILE A 162 2.28 -13.11 5.77
N PHE A 163 1.52 -12.27 5.06
CA PHE A 163 0.11 -12.55 4.81
C PHE A 163 -0.10 -13.90 4.11
N LEU A 164 0.67 -14.18 3.05
CA LEU A 164 0.61 -15.46 2.33
C LEU A 164 1.08 -16.65 3.19
N ASN A 165 2.12 -16.46 4.01
CA ASN A 165 2.60 -17.49 4.93
C ASN A 165 1.52 -17.85 5.97
N GLN A 166 0.83 -16.85 6.52
CA GLN A 166 -0.25 -17.05 7.49
C GLN A 166 -1.51 -17.66 6.86
N ALA A 167 -1.82 -17.26 5.61
CA ALA A 167 -3.03 -17.70 4.92
C ALA A 167 -2.91 -19.10 4.30
N LEU A 168 -1.76 -19.44 3.69
CA LEU A 168 -1.55 -20.68 2.94
C LEU A 168 -0.59 -21.67 3.62
N GLY A 169 0.09 -21.26 4.70
CA GLY A 169 1.13 -22.07 5.35
C GLY A 169 2.40 -22.27 4.52
N TRP A 170 2.53 -21.55 3.39
CA TRP A 170 3.65 -21.70 2.46
C TRP A 170 4.94 -21.09 2.99
N ASN A 171 6.08 -21.65 2.61
CA ASN A 171 7.37 -21.07 2.96
C ASN A 171 7.46 -19.62 2.48
N MET A 172 7.98 -18.73 3.33
CA MET A 172 8.13 -17.30 3.06
C MET A 172 8.83 -17.03 1.72
N TYR A 173 9.85 -17.82 1.36
CA TYR A 173 10.57 -17.68 0.09
C TYR A 173 9.67 -17.92 -1.14
N VAL A 174 8.81 -18.95 -1.10
CA VAL A 174 7.87 -19.26 -2.19
C VAL A 174 6.81 -18.15 -2.32
N SER A 175 6.35 -17.63 -1.19
CA SER A 175 5.37 -16.54 -1.13
C SER A 175 5.92 -15.24 -1.73
N VAL A 176 7.17 -14.89 -1.42
CA VAL A 176 7.86 -13.73 -2.00
C VAL A 176 8.00 -13.88 -3.51
N ILE A 177 8.46 -15.04 -3.99
CA ILE A 177 8.65 -15.29 -5.42
C ILE A 177 7.32 -15.19 -6.19
N ALA A 178 6.25 -15.76 -5.63
CA ALA A 178 4.91 -15.69 -6.23
C ALA A 178 4.39 -14.24 -6.31
N LEU A 179 4.58 -13.44 -5.25
CA LEU A 179 4.18 -12.03 -5.21
C LEU A 179 4.96 -11.19 -6.22
N VAL A 180 6.28 -11.38 -6.31
CA VAL A 180 7.11 -10.67 -7.30
C VAL A 180 6.71 -11.06 -8.73
N ALA A 181 6.45 -12.35 -8.99
CA ALA A 181 6.01 -12.82 -10.30
C ALA A 181 4.67 -12.20 -10.70
N LEU A 182 3.71 -12.16 -9.78
CA LEU A 182 2.40 -11.55 -10.01
C LEU A 182 2.53 -10.03 -10.23
N ALA A 183 3.30 -9.34 -9.40
CA ALA A 183 3.57 -7.91 -9.56
C ALA A 183 4.26 -7.59 -10.91
N ALA A 184 5.21 -8.42 -11.34
CA ALA A 184 5.89 -8.27 -12.63
C ALA A 184 4.93 -8.50 -13.80
N LEU A 185 4.09 -9.53 -13.75
CA LEU A 185 3.06 -9.78 -14.76
C LEU A 185 2.07 -8.60 -14.88
N PHE A 186 1.62 -8.07 -13.75
CA PHE A 186 0.76 -6.88 -13.72
C PHE A 186 1.45 -5.63 -14.26
N THR A 187 2.75 -5.44 -13.96
CA THR A 187 3.51 -4.27 -14.42
C THR A 187 3.79 -4.33 -15.93
N ILE A 188 3.96 -5.53 -16.50
CA ILE A 188 4.22 -5.73 -17.93
C ILE A 188 2.91 -5.69 -18.74
N GLY A 189 1.83 -6.24 -18.18
CA GLY A 189 0.53 -6.34 -18.86
C GLY A 189 -0.37 -5.12 -18.70
N GLY A 190 -0.16 -4.31 -17.66
CA GLY A 190 -0.92 -3.09 -17.35
C GLY A 190 -0.41 -1.87 -18.09
#